data_AF-A0A8J6LCT9-F1
#
_entry.id   AF-A0A8J6LCT9-F1
#
_cell.length_a   1.000
_cell.length_b   1.000
_cell.length_c   1.000
_cell.angle_alpha   90.00
_cell.angle_beta   90.00
_cell.angle_gamma   90.00
#
_symmetry.space_group_name_H-M   'P 1'
#
loop_
_entity.id
_entity.type
_entity.pdbx_description
1 polymer ?
#
loop_
_entity_poly.entity_id
_entity_poly.type
_entity_poly.pdbx_seq_one_letter_code
_entity_poly.pdbx_strand_id
1 'polypeptide(L)'
;MSDISKDIGTIWNRQFDHRSFLCGEISFMLQEFEQKRNDTEVDYLFKAIENITDIKDTEVDRFKQAVDQALPETNNELQKALTVCNQFVDVENKYKEKEETDRPAELKYLLTDEDRQFLKTLNLNSKVSTKLPFHNEAIISENDRLLNLHDLHWLYDYIQRDNENNSTKVYLHNLFEGSEIILPKNCEVPRNVELEKRCERLRASQQNREYSNMTKNVDNVRRKHPEDTISFQMKQMNRHLIAISQFIMSVLAGFAFGFIGVELLIGNLDFGFRLLLGIICALIIALAELYFLAKKLNEDLKFETTIEAKKKGAKLD
;
A
#
# COMPACT_ATOMS: atom_id res chain seq x y z
N MET A 1 -5.05 11.67 -75.82
CA MET A 1 -5.68 12.62 -74.86
C MET A 1 -6.60 11.95 -73.86
N SER A 2 -7.17 10.76 -74.13
CA SER A 2 -8.05 10.00 -73.21
C SER A 2 -7.35 9.38 -72.00
N ASP A 3 -6.05 9.06 -72.11
CA ASP A 3 -5.34 8.33 -71.05
C ASP A 3 -4.83 9.27 -69.97
N ILE A 4 -4.44 10.48 -70.36
CA ILE A 4 -4.08 11.57 -69.44
C ILE A 4 -5.29 12.01 -68.60
N SER A 5 -6.49 12.07 -69.18
CA SER A 5 -7.70 12.42 -68.42
C SER A 5 -8.11 11.32 -67.43
N LYS A 6 -7.85 10.05 -67.75
CA LYS A 6 -8.08 8.93 -66.83
C LYS A 6 -7.07 8.93 -65.68
N ASP A 7 -5.80 9.19 -65.97
CA ASP A 7 -4.76 9.28 -64.94
C ASP A 7 -4.96 10.49 -64.02
N ILE A 8 -5.42 11.63 -64.54
CA ILE A 8 -5.79 12.77 -63.70
C ILE A 8 -7.01 12.45 -62.83
N GLY A 9 -7.99 11.71 -63.36
CA GLY A 9 -9.16 11.26 -62.61
C GLY A 9 -8.81 10.25 -61.50
N THR A 10 -7.86 9.35 -61.73
CA THR A 10 -7.39 8.39 -60.71
C THR A 10 -6.54 9.08 -59.65
N ILE A 11 -5.70 10.04 -60.03
CA ILE A 11 -4.93 10.87 -59.09
C ILE A 11 -5.90 11.71 -58.24
N TRP A 12 -6.91 12.34 -58.83
CA TRP A 12 -7.89 13.13 -58.10
C TRP A 12 -8.69 12.29 -57.10
N ASN A 13 -9.19 11.12 -57.51
CA ASN A 13 -9.88 10.21 -56.59
C ASN A 13 -8.96 9.73 -55.46
N ARG A 14 -7.69 9.45 -55.73
CA ARG A 14 -6.74 8.97 -54.70
C ARG A 14 -6.26 10.06 -53.75
N GLN A 15 -6.18 11.30 -54.22
CA GLN A 15 -5.75 12.45 -53.42
C GLN A 15 -6.89 13.02 -52.57
N PHE A 16 -8.14 12.85 -53.01
CA PHE A 16 -9.34 13.40 -52.37
C PHE A 16 -10.39 12.35 -51.97
N ASP A 17 -10.08 11.05 -51.87
CA ASP A 17 -10.98 10.09 -51.16
C ASP A 17 -10.81 10.23 -49.64
N HIS A 18 -11.20 11.39 -49.11
CA HIS A 18 -11.21 11.66 -47.67
C HIS A 18 -12.16 10.72 -46.91
N ARG A 19 -13.05 9.99 -47.60
CA ARG A 19 -13.92 9.00 -46.98
C ARG A 19 -13.13 7.82 -46.42
N SER A 20 -12.15 7.29 -47.15
CA SER A 20 -11.34 6.17 -46.65
C SER A 20 -10.42 6.60 -45.51
N PHE A 21 -9.88 7.82 -45.58
CA PHE A 21 -9.06 8.40 -44.53
C PHE A 21 -9.89 8.72 -43.26
N LEU A 22 -11.03 9.41 -43.39
CA LEU A 22 -11.93 9.72 -42.28
C LEU A 22 -12.53 8.45 -41.67
N CYS A 23 -12.93 7.45 -42.46
CA CYS A 23 -13.35 6.15 -41.90
C CYS A 23 -12.22 5.49 -41.12
N GLY A 24 -10.99 5.56 -41.64
CA GLY A 24 -9.81 5.04 -40.94
C GLY A 24 -9.56 5.72 -39.61
N GLU A 25 -9.60 7.06 -39.56
CA GLU A 25 -9.44 7.84 -38.33
C GLU A 25 -10.61 7.67 -37.35
N ILE A 26 -11.85 7.60 -37.84
CA ILE A 26 -13.03 7.36 -37.01
C ILE A 26 -12.96 5.94 -36.40
N SER A 27 -12.61 4.93 -37.20
CA SER A 27 -12.40 3.57 -36.69
C SER A 27 -11.23 3.49 -35.72
N PHE A 28 -10.13 4.21 -35.98
CA PHE A 28 -8.99 4.30 -35.07
C PHE A 28 -9.38 4.96 -33.74
N MET A 29 -10.13 6.06 -33.79
CA MET A 29 -10.67 6.73 -32.60
C MET A 29 -11.63 5.82 -31.83
N LEU A 30 -12.56 5.14 -32.50
CA LEU A 30 -13.47 4.18 -31.85
C LEU A 30 -12.70 3.02 -31.20
N GLN A 31 -11.67 2.51 -31.87
CA GLN A 31 -10.85 1.43 -31.35
C GLN A 31 -9.97 1.86 -30.17
N GLU A 32 -9.37 3.06 -30.21
CA GLU A 32 -8.59 3.61 -29.09
C GLU A 32 -9.46 4.02 -27.91
N PHE A 33 -10.63 4.62 -28.15
CA PHE A 33 -11.43 5.22 -27.08
C PHE A 33 -12.55 4.33 -26.52
N GLU A 34 -13.17 3.47 -27.32
CA GLU A 34 -14.21 2.56 -26.80
C GLU A 34 -13.62 1.21 -26.40
N GLN A 35 -12.76 0.60 -27.23
CA GLN A 35 -12.26 -0.76 -26.91
C GLN A 35 -11.19 -0.75 -25.83
N LYS A 36 -10.13 0.06 -25.95
CA LYS A 36 -9.08 0.08 -24.92
C LYS A 36 -9.57 0.62 -23.59
N ARG A 37 -10.54 1.55 -23.59
CA ARG A 37 -11.07 2.14 -22.35
C ARG A 37 -12.01 1.18 -21.62
N ASN A 38 -12.93 0.50 -22.33
CA ASN A 38 -13.73 -0.58 -21.74
C ASN A 38 -12.83 -1.68 -21.18
N ASP A 39 -11.81 -2.12 -21.93
CA ASP A 39 -10.90 -3.17 -21.49
C ASP A 39 -10.18 -2.75 -20.18
N THR A 40 -9.73 -1.48 -20.09
CA THR A 40 -9.12 -0.98 -18.83
C THR A 40 -10.12 -0.82 -17.69
N GLU A 41 -11.34 -0.33 -17.93
CA GLU A 41 -12.36 -0.15 -16.89
C GLU A 41 -12.84 -1.50 -16.35
N VAL A 42 -12.93 -2.51 -17.22
CA VAL A 42 -13.22 -3.89 -16.84
C VAL A 42 -12.07 -4.48 -16.01
N ASP A 43 -10.80 -4.26 -16.41
CA ASP A 43 -9.64 -4.67 -15.60
C ASP A 43 -9.62 -3.96 -14.23
N TYR A 44 -9.96 -2.68 -14.17
CA TYR A 44 -10.10 -1.94 -12.92
C TYR A 44 -11.24 -2.50 -12.06
N LEU A 45 -12.38 -2.87 -12.66
CA LEU A 45 -13.50 -3.49 -11.96
C LEU A 45 -13.14 -4.88 -11.42
N PHE A 46 -12.46 -5.71 -12.21
CA PHE A 46 -11.99 -7.02 -11.72
C PHE A 46 -10.99 -6.87 -10.60
N LYS A 47 -10.04 -5.94 -10.72
CA LYS A 47 -9.07 -5.65 -9.66
C LYS A 47 -9.73 -5.08 -8.41
N ALA A 48 -10.77 -4.26 -8.58
CA ALA A 48 -11.56 -3.77 -7.46
C ALA A 48 -12.32 -4.91 -6.77
N ILE A 49 -12.92 -5.83 -7.53
CA ILE A 49 -13.62 -7.00 -6.99
C ILE A 49 -12.66 -7.95 -6.28
N GLU A 50 -11.48 -8.21 -6.84
CA GLU A 50 -10.42 -9.02 -6.22
C GLU A 50 -10.01 -8.40 -4.88
N ASN A 51 -9.68 -7.10 -4.87
CA ASN A 51 -9.33 -6.40 -3.63
C ASN A 51 -10.48 -6.40 -2.60
N ILE A 52 -11.74 -6.21 -3.04
CA ILE A 52 -12.91 -6.24 -2.15
C ILE A 52 -13.09 -7.65 -1.56
N THR A 53 -12.86 -8.69 -2.35
CA THR A 53 -12.99 -10.09 -1.91
C THR A 53 -11.88 -10.44 -0.94
N ASP A 54 -10.63 -10.07 -1.23
CA ASP A 54 -9.50 -10.27 -0.32
C ASP A 54 -9.71 -9.53 1.01
N ILE A 55 -10.16 -8.28 0.97
CA ILE A 55 -10.47 -7.51 2.19
C ILE A 55 -11.57 -8.22 2.99
N LYS A 56 -12.64 -8.66 2.32
CA LYS A 56 -13.77 -9.31 2.97
C LYS A 56 -13.40 -10.66 3.60
N ASP A 57 -12.66 -11.48 2.88
CA ASP A 57 -12.41 -12.87 3.28
C ASP A 57 -11.18 -13.02 4.18
N THR A 58 -10.24 -12.07 4.19
CA THR A 58 -9.00 -12.17 4.99
C THR A 58 -8.85 -11.06 6.02
N GLU A 59 -9.07 -9.81 5.63
CA GLU A 59 -8.74 -8.66 6.48
C GLU A 59 -9.88 -8.31 7.45
N VAL A 60 -11.15 -8.54 7.11
CA VAL A 60 -12.28 -8.30 8.03
C VAL A 60 -12.20 -9.23 9.25
N ASP A 61 -11.94 -10.52 9.04
CA ASP A 61 -11.83 -11.48 10.15
C ASP A 61 -10.58 -11.23 10.99
N ARG A 62 -9.45 -10.91 10.34
CA ARG A 62 -8.21 -10.53 11.05
C ARG A 62 -8.39 -9.24 11.85
N PHE A 63 -9.07 -8.24 11.28
CA PHE A 63 -9.38 -6.99 11.97
C PHE A 63 -10.31 -7.24 13.16
N LYS A 64 -11.36 -8.04 12.98
CA LYS A 64 -12.28 -8.41 14.07
C LYS A 64 -11.54 -9.12 15.20
N GLN A 65 -10.68 -10.08 14.88
CA GLN A 65 -9.87 -10.80 15.85
C GLN A 65 -8.88 -9.87 16.57
N ALA A 66 -8.23 -8.95 15.85
CA ALA A 66 -7.33 -7.97 16.45
C ALA A 66 -8.07 -6.97 17.35
N VAL A 67 -9.26 -6.53 16.97
CA VAL A 67 -10.12 -5.67 17.79
C VAL A 67 -10.57 -6.42 19.04
N ASP A 68 -11.05 -7.65 18.92
CA ASP A 68 -11.49 -8.46 20.07
C ASP A 68 -10.35 -8.74 21.06
N GLN A 69 -9.09 -8.76 20.60
CA GLN A 69 -7.92 -8.92 21.47
C GLN A 69 -7.44 -7.59 22.08
N ALA A 70 -7.30 -6.54 21.27
CA ALA A 70 -6.70 -5.28 21.71
C ALA A 70 -7.66 -4.41 22.54
N LEU A 71 -8.97 -4.46 22.27
CA LEU A 71 -9.97 -3.66 22.97
C LEU A 71 -10.08 -4.00 24.48
N PRO A 72 -10.15 -5.28 24.91
CA PRO A 72 -10.20 -5.60 26.34
C PRO A 72 -8.87 -5.32 27.05
N GLU A 73 -7.74 -5.50 26.36
CA GLU A 73 -6.41 -5.23 26.93
C GLU A 73 -6.23 -3.74 27.21
N THR A 74 -6.48 -2.88 26.20
CA THR A 74 -6.41 -1.42 26.34
C THR A 74 -7.44 -0.87 27.33
N ASN A 75 -8.65 -1.44 27.38
CA ASN A 75 -9.64 -1.05 28.38
C ASN A 75 -9.17 -1.40 29.80
N ASN A 76 -8.53 -2.55 30.00
CA ASN A 76 -7.97 -2.93 31.30
C ASN A 76 -6.80 -2.02 31.70
N GLU A 77 -5.90 -1.69 30.77
CA GLU A 77 -4.83 -0.72 31.01
C GLU A 77 -5.36 0.67 31.35
N LEU A 78 -6.38 1.15 30.63
CA LEU A 78 -7.04 2.42 30.93
C LEU A 78 -7.68 2.40 32.31
N GLN A 79 -8.37 1.32 32.71
CA GLN A 79 -8.96 1.19 34.04
C GLN A 79 -7.89 1.18 35.15
N LYS A 80 -6.75 0.51 34.91
CA LYS A 80 -5.59 0.55 35.81
C LYS A 80 -5.03 1.96 35.93
N ALA A 81 -4.82 2.65 34.82
CA ALA A 81 -4.34 4.03 34.80
C ALA A 81 -5.32 4.98 35.52
N LEU A 82 -6.63 4.83 35.30
CA LEU A 82 -7.67 5.61 35.99
C LEU A 82 -7.65 5.38 37.51
N THR A 83 -7.45 4.12 37.92
CA THR A 83 -7.31 3.77 39.34
C THR A 83 -6.09 4.44 39.96
N VAL A 84 -4.94 4.41 39.26
CA VAL A 84 -3.71 5.08 39.68
C VAL A 84 -3.89 6.59 39.74
N CYS A 85 -4.50 7.21 38.72
CA CYS A 85 -4.79 8.64 38.71
C CYS A 85 -5.68 9.05 39.89
N ASN A 86 -6.71 8.28 40.20
CA ASN A 86 -7.58 8.57 41.36
C ASN A 86 -6.81 8.45 42.69
N GLN A 87 -5.92 7.46 42.82
CA GLN A 87 -5.03 7.36 43.98
C GLN A 87 -4.08 8.56 44.09
N PHE A 88 -3.57 9.06 42.96
CA PHE A 88 -2.74 10.26 42.93
C PHE A 88 -3.51 11.52 43.30
N VAL A 89 -4.77 11.66 42.87
CA VAL A 89 -5.63 12.78 43.27
C VAL A 89 -5.86 12.79 44.78
N ASP A 90 -6.08 11.61 45.40
CA ASP A 90 -6.23 11.50 46.85
C ASP A 90 -4.94 11.86 47.60
N VAL A 91 -3.78 11.51 47.03
CA VAL A 91 -2.47 11.87 47.56
C VAL A 91 -2.20 13.37 47.39
N GLU A 92 -2.52 13.93 46.23
CA GLU A 92 -2.37 15.36 45.94
C GLU A 92 -3.26 16.21 46.85
N ASN A 93 -4.49 15.79 47.12
CA ASN A 93 -5.37 16.48 48.08
C ASN A 93 -4.78 16.46 49.51
N LYS A 94 -4.13 15.36 49.91
CA LYS A 94 -3.41 15.26 51.19
C LYS A 94 -2.16 16.15 51.24
N TYR A 95 -1.52 16.42 50.10
CA TYR A 95 -0.37 17.34 50.02
C TYR A 95 -0.79 18.81 49.87
N LYS A 96 -1.91 19.11 49.19
CA LYS A 96 -2.47 20.48 49.11
C LYS A 96 -2.92 21.01 50.45
N GLU A 97 -3.44 20.17 51.35
CA GLU A 97 -3.67 20.54 52.76
C GLU A 97 -2.37 20.87 53.53
N LYS A 98 -1.20 20.52 52.97
CA LYS A 98 0.14 20.69 53.59
C LYS A 98 0.99 21.78 52.93
N GLU A 99 0.73 22.14 51.66
CA GLU A 99 1.54 23.05 50.84
C GLU A 99 1.11 24.52 50.89
N GLU A 100 0.01 24.89 51.56
CA GLU A 100 -0.40 26.31 51.67
C GLU A 100 0.58 27.21 52.46
N THR A 101 1.72 26.67 52.93
CA THR A 101 2.67 27.40 53.80
C THR A 101 4.05 27.73 53.25
N ASP A 102 4.52 27.23 52.10
CA ASP A 102 5.86 27.64 51.61
C ASP A 102 6.05 27.54 50.08
N ARG A 103 6.47 28.66 49.46
CA ARG A 103 6.85 28.73 48.03
C ARG A 103 8.35 28.46 47.86
N PRO A 104 8.78 27.48 47.05
CA PRO A 104 10.20 27.26 46.79
C PRO A 104 10.75 28.16 45.66
N ALA A 105 12.04 28.48 45.78
CA ALA A 105 12.83 29.37 44.93
C ALA A 105 13.25 28.74 43.57
N GLU A 106 13.66 29.60 42.63
CA GLU A 106 14.00 29.31 41.22
C GLU A 106 15.02 28.17 40.99
N LEU A 107 14.60 27.12 40.26
CA LEU A 107 15.47 26.07 39.72
C LEU A 107 16.29 26.55 38.51
N LYS A 108 17.56 26.15 38.44
CA LYS A 108 18.46 26.37 37.28
C LYS A 108 18.77 25.05 36.59
N TYR A 109 18.56 24.97 35.28
CA TYR A 109 18.74 23.77 34.45
C TYR A 109 20.01 23.85 33.59
N LEU A 110 20.68 22.71 33.39
CA LEU A 110 21.76 22.55 32.42
C LEU A 110 21.13 22.17 31.07
N LEU A 111 21.23 23.06 30.08
CA LEU A 111 20.70 22.83 28.73
C LEU A 111 21.81 22.92 27.68
N THR A 112 21.87 21.92 26.82
CA THR A 112 22.84 21.79 25.73
C THR A 112 22.43 22.64 24.51
N ASP A 113 23.35 22.91 23.58
CA ASP A 113 23.04 23.74 22.40
C ASP A 113 22.02 23.11 21.45
N GLU A 114 21.95 21.77 21.41
CA GLU A 114 20.90 21.04 20.69
C GLU A 114 19.53 21.25 21.35
N ASP A 115 19.47 21.21 22.68
CA ASP A 115 18.24 21.49 23.43
C ASP A 115 17.75 22.91 23.17
N ARG A 116 18.65 23.88 22.96
CA ARG A 116 18.28 25.25 22.57
C ARG A 116 17.67 25.33 21.18
N GLN A 117 18.22 24.60 20.22
CA GLN A 117 17.65 24.55 18.86
C GLN A 117 16.27 23.91 18.91
N PHE A 118 16.13 22.82 19.66
CA PHE A 118 14.86 22.13 19.89
C PHE A 118 13.83 23.05 20.57
N LEU A 119 14.20 23.71 21.67
CA LEU A 119 13.33 24.66 22.39
C LEU A 119 12.92 25.85 21.52
N LYS A 120 13.76 26.32 20.60
CA LYS A 120 13.39 27.39 19.64
C LYS A 120 12.35 26.92 18.61
N THR A 121 12.37 25.65 18.24
CA THR A 121 11.32 25.05 17.41
C THR A 121 10.00 24.87 18.16
N LEU A 122 10.06 24.73 19.50
CA LEU A 122 8.87 24.66 20.32
C LEU A 122 8.30 26.06 20.52
N ASN A 123 7.17 26.35 19.87
CA ASN A 123 6.44 27.61 20.02
C ASN A 123 5.72 27.66 21.39
N LEU A 124 6.50 27.81 22.46
CA LEU A 124 6.02 27.85 23.84
C LEU A 124 5.61 29.28 24.20
N ASN A 125 4.32 29.47 24.49
CA ASN A 125 3.69 30.75 24.85
C ASN A 125 4.09 31.30 26.24
N SER A 126 5.09 30.73 26.94
CA SER A 126 5.47 31.19 28.27
C SER A 126 6.70 32.11 28.24
N LYS A 127 6.57 33.27 28.91
CA LYS A 127 7.69 34.18 29.21
C LYS A 127 8.69 33.49 30.14
N VAL A 128 9.63 32.74 29.60
CA VAL A 128 10.78 32.24 30.36
C VAL A 128 11.88 33.30 30.32
N SER A 129 12.30 33.76 31.50
CA SER A 129 13.25 34.87 31.68
C SER A 129 14.65 34.50 31.18
N THR A 130 15.15 35.20 30.16
CA THR A 130 16.41 34.90 29.45
C THR A 130 17.66 35.53 30.08
N LYS A 131 17.69 35.75 31.40
CA LYS A 131 18.86 36.35 32.09
C LYS A 131 19.41 35.44 33.18
N LEU A 132 19.99 34.31 32.81
CA LEU A 132 20.86 33.55 33.70
C LEU A 132 22.25 33.42 33.07
N PRO A 133 23.36 33.58 33.82
CA PRO A 133 24.69 33.33 33.29
C PRO A 133 24.88 31.83 33.05
N PHE A 134 25.26 31.46 31.82
CA PHE A 134 25.31 30.10 31.31
C PHE A 134 26.78 29.64 31.17
N HIS A 135 27.12 28.42 31.61
CA HIS A 135 28.43 27.80 31.42
C HIS A 135 28.31 26.53 30.56
N ASN A 136 29.27 26.32 29.66
CA ASN A 136 29.22 25.27 28.61
C ASN A 136 29.82 23.92 29.05
N GLU A 137 30.52 23.87 30.17
CA GLU A 137 31.21 22.66 30.65
C GLU A 137 31.07 22.57 32.17
N ALA A 138 30.74 21.38 32.69
CA ALA A 138 30.83 21.10 34.11
C ALA A 138 32.32 21.04 34.49
N ILE A 139 32.79 22.04 35.25
CA ILE A 139 34.16 22.07 35.77
C ILE A 139 34.21 21.08 36.93
N ILE A 140 34.34 19.79 36.64
CA ILE A 140 34.59 18.77 37.66
C ILE A 140 36.10 18.60 37.75
N SER A 141 36.71 19.07 38.84
CA SER A 141 38.08 18.73 39.20
C SER A 141 38.06 17.35 39.88
N GLU A 142 39.06 16.48 39.65
CA GLU A 142 39.12 15.12 40.25
C GLU A 142 39.04 15.09 41.80
N ASN A 143 39.20 16.25 42.46
CA ASN A 143 39.14 16.41 43.92
C ASN A 143 37.81 16.98 44.43
N ASP A 144 36.80 17.20 43.57
CA ASP A 144 35.52 17.74 44.00
C ASP A 144 34.71 16.68 44.76
N ARG A 145 34.20 17.06 45.93
CA ARG A 145 33.39 16.20 46.79
C ARG A 145 31.97 16.11 46.22
N LEU A 146 31.73 15.08 45.41
CA LEU A 146 30.43 14.79 44.84
C LEU A 146 29.59 13.95 45.80
N LEU A 147 28.31 14.28 45.91
CA LEU A 147 27.31 13.48 46.63
C LEU A 147 26.57 12.61 45.62
N ASN A 148 26.57 11.30 45.83
CA ASN A 148 25.74 10.41 45.03
C ASN A 148 24.29 10.44 45.54
N LEU A 149 23.36 9.93 44.72
CA LEU A 149 21.95 9.80 45.11
C LEU A 149 21.79 8.98 46.40
N HIS A 150 22.64 7.98 46.62
CA HIS A 150 22.62 7.18 47.85
C HIS A 150 22.98 8.02 49.09
N ASP A 151 23.96 8.91 48.96
CA ASP A 151 24.40 9.81 50.03
C ASP A 151 23.32 10.84 50.37
N LEU A 152 22.58 11.30 49.35
CA LEU A 152 21.43 12.19 49.52
C LEU A 152 20.28 11.54 50.29
N HIS A 153 19.96 10.29 49.96
CA HIS A 153 18.94 9.52 50.69
C HIS A 153 19.36 9.29 52.14
N TRP A 154 20.61 8.93 52.38
CA TRP A 154 21.14 8.78 53.74
C TRP A 154 21.08 10.10 54.53
N LEU A 155 21.48 11.22 53.91
CA LEU A 155 21.47 12.52 54.55
C LEU A 155 20.05 12.96 54.91
N TYR A 156 19.08 12.72 54.02
CA TYR A 156 17.67 12.99 54.28
C TYR A 156 17.16 12.19 55.49
N ASP A 157 17.42 10.88 55.53
CA ASP A 157 17.02 10.02 56.65
C ASP A 157 17.68 10.45 57.97
N TYR A 158 18.94 10.88 57.91
CA TYR A 158 19.68 11.38 59.07
C TYR A 158 19.07 12.67 59.62
N ILE A 159 18.81 13.65 58.75
CA ILE A 159 18.19 14.94 59.13
C ILE A 159 16.80 14.72 59.71
N GLN A 160 16.03 13.78 59.15
CA GLN A 160 14.70 13.49 59.66
C GLN A 160 14.74 12.95 61.11
N ARG A 161 15.68 12.06 61.42
CA ARG A 161 15.88 11.54 62.79
C ARG A 161 16.40 12.61 63.76
N ASP A 162 17.27 13.50 63.31
CA ASP A 162 17.83 14.55 64.15
C ASP A 162 16.78 15.62 64.51
N ASN A 163 15.93 15.98 63.53
CA ASN A 163 14.83 16.93 63.70
C ASN A 163 13.70 16.45 64.64
N GLU A 164 13.59 15.13 64.88
CA GLU A 164 12.65 14.59 65.86
C GLU A 164 13.09 14.89 67.30
N ASN A 165 14.40 15.02 67.54
CA ASN A 165 14.98 15.21 68.87
C ASN A 165 15.34 16.67 69.18
N ASN A 166 15.59 17.49 68.14
CA ASN A 166 16.02 18.88 68.28
C ASN A 166 14.88 19.89 68.08
N SER A 167 14.85 20.92 68.92
CA SER A 167 13.89 22.04 68.83
C SER A 167 14.09 22.90 67.57
N THR A 168 15.30 22.94 67.03
CA THR A 168 15.65 23.72 65.82
C THR A 168 15.74 22.77 64.63
N LYS A 169 14.78 22.87 63.70
CA LYS A 169 14.70 21.98 62.55
C LYS A 169 15.59 22.47 61.41
N VAL A 170 16.40 21.57 60.87
CA VAL A 170 17.21 21.80 59.67
C VAL A 170 16.55 21.09 58.50
N TYR A 171 16.38 21.78 57.37
CA TYR A 171 15.76 21.19 56.18
C TYR A 171 16.78 20.93 55.08
N LEU A 172 16.57 19.86 54.34
CA LEU A 172 17.46 19.43 53.25
C LEU A 172 17.69 20.56 52.22
N HIS A 173 16.64 21.29 51.85
CA HIS A 173 16.73 22.38 50.87
C HIS A 173 17.63 23.53 51.34
N ASN A 174 17.70 23.81 52.65
CA ASN A 174 18.59 24.83 53.21
C ASN A 174 20.06 24.40 53.16
N LEU A 175 20.34 23.10 53.27
CA LEU A 175 21.71 22.57 53.17
C LEU A 175 22.23 22.56 51.74
N PHE A 176 21.32 22.43 50.77
CA PHE A 176 21.65 22.45 49.34
C PHE A 176 21.54 23.86 48.72
N GLU A 177 21.26 24.87 49.53
CA GLU A 177 21.28 26.26 49.07
C GLU A 177 22.70 26.62 48.58
N GLY A 178 22.83 26.82 47.26
CA GLY A 178 24.12 27.09 46.61
C GLY A 178 24.87 25.87 46.06
N SER A 179 24.29 24.66 46.14
CA SER A 179 24.85 23.47 45.51
C SER A 179 24.54 23.40 44.00
N GLU A 180 25.44 22.76 43.23
CA GLU A 180 25.28 22.54 41.79
C GLU A 180 24.94 21.07 41.50
N ILE A 181 23.89 20.84 40.70
CA ILE A 181 23.47 19.50 40.27
C ILE A 181 24.12 19.20 38.93
N ILE A 182 24.96 18.17 38.88
CA ILE A 182 25.59 17.71 37.64
C ILE A 182 24.82 16.49 37.12
N LEU A 183 24.30 16.58 35.89
CA LEU A 183 23.64 15.46 35.22
C LEU A 183 24.66 14.65 34.39
N PRO A 184 24.61 13.32 34.43
CA PRO A 184 25.44 12.49 33.56
C PRO A 184 24.99 12.66 32.10
N LYS A 185 25.97 12.76 31.18
CA LYS A 185 25.69 12.77 29.74
C LYS A 185 25.17 11.40 29.30
N ASN A 186 24.14 11.41 28.46
CA ASN A 186 23.58 10.20 27.87
C ASN A 186 24.62 9.50 26.98
N CYS A 187 24.75 8.18 27.08
CA CYS A 187 25.69 7.41 26.25
C CYS A 187 25.14 7.31 24.81
N GLU A 188 25.83 7.90 23.84
CA GLU A 188 25.50 7.75 22.43
C GLU A 188 25.88 6.35 21.94
N VAL A 189 24.91 5.59 21.43
CA VAL A 189 25.18 4.27 20.84
C VAL A 189 25.85 4.46 19.48
N PRO A 190 27.03 3.86 19.23
CA PRO A 190 27.73 4.02 17.96
C PRO A 190 26.92 3.39 16.83
N ARG A 191 26.89 4.08 15.68
CA ARG A 191 26.12 3.64 14.51
C ARG A 191 26.71 2.38 13.89
N ASN A 192 25.88 1.37 13.63
CA ASN A 192 26.31 0.14 12.99
C ASN A 192 26.61 0.36 11.49
N VAL A 193 27.85 0.14 11.09
CA VAL A 193 28.38 0.34 9.72
C VAL A 193 27.66 -0.51 8.67
N GLU A 194 27.20 -1.71 9.03
CA GLU A 194 26.48 -2.61 8.12
C GLU A 194 25.08 -2.07 7.79
N LEU A 195 24.39 -1.53 8.80
CA LEU A 195 23.06 -0.94 8.64
C LEU A 195 23.11 0.32 7.78
N GLU A 196 24.15 1.13 7.93
CA GLU A 196 24.33 2.34 7.12
C GLU A 196 24.52 2.02 5.64
N LYS A 197 25.40 1.06 5.31
CA LYS A 197 25.56 0.55 3.94
C LYS A 197 24.26 0.01 3.35
N ARG A 198 23.41 -0.63 4.17
CA ARG A 198 22.10 -1.13 3.73
C ARG A 198 21.13 0.02 3.44
N CYS A 199 21.11 1.04 4.31
CA CYS A 199 20.29 2.24 4.10
C CYS A 199 20.70 3.01 2.84
N GLU A 200 22.00 3.14 2.58
CA GLU A 200 22.52 3.76 1.36
C GLU A 200 22.07 3.02 0.10
N ARG A 201 22.18 1.68 0.11
CA ARG A 201 21.71 0.84 -1.00
C ARG A 201 20.21 1.01 -1.26
N LEU A 202 19.40 1.01 -0.20
CA LEU A 202 17.95 1.20 -0.31
C LEU A 202 17.62 2.59 -0.88
N ARG A 203 18.31 3.64 -0.41
CA ARG A 203 18.14 5.00 -0.93
C ARG A 203 18.51 5.09 -2.41
N ALA A 204 19.63 4.52 -2.82
CA ALA A 204 20.05 4.48 -4.22
C ALA A 204 19.05 3.71 -5.11
N SER A 205 18.49 2.60 -4.62
CA SER A 205 17.45 1.85 -5.32
C SER A 205 16.17 2.68 -5.54
N GLN A 206 15.72 3.40 -4.50
CA GLN A 206 14.55 4.29 -4.61
C GLN A 206 14.80 5.43 -5.61
N GLN A 207 15.96 6.07 -5.52
CA GLN A 207 16.34 7.14 -6.45
C GLN A 207 16.42 6.65 -7.90
N ASN A 208 16.95 5.45 -8.14
CA ASN A 208 16.96 4.86 -9.49
C ASN A 208 15.54 4.58 -10.02
N ARG A 209 14.63 4.13 -9.15
CA ARG A 209 13.23 3.90 -9.52
C ARG A 209 12.53 5.22 -9.86
N GLU A 210 12.75 6.28 -9.07
CA GLU A 210 12.25 7.63 -9.36
C GLU A 210 12.83 8.16 -10.67
N TYR A 211 14.14 8.04 -10.87
CA TYR A 211 14.80 8.44 -12.11
C TYR A 211 14.19 7.73 -13.33
N SER A 212 14.06 6.40 -13.27
CA SER A 212 13.44 5.60 -14.34
C SER A 212 12.00 6.03 -14.64
N ASN A 213 11.22 6.38 -13.60
CA ASN A 213 9.86 6.88 -13.78
C ASN A 213 9.83 8.26 -14.45
N MET A 214 10.74 9.16 -14.04
CA MET A 214 10.88 10.50 -14.64
C MET A 214 11.34 10.43 -16.10
N THR A 215 12.25 9.51 -16.43
CA THR A 215 12.81 9.38 -17.78
C THR A 215 12.00 8.47 -18.71
N LYS A 216 10.88 7.90 -18.23
CA LYS A 216 10.06 6.95 -19.00
C LYS A 216 9.54 7.51 -20.32
N ASN A 217 9.32 8.82 -20.40
CA ASN A 217 8.79 9.50 -21.58
C ASN A 217 9.87 9.96 -22.58
N VAL A 218 11.14 9.85 -22.21
CA VAL A 218 12.27 10.36 -23.00
C VAL A 218 12.94 9.24 -23.80
N ASP A 219 12.77 7.98 -23.40
CA ASP A 219 13.36 6.81 -24.05
C ASP A 219 12.53 6.32 -25.25
N ASN A 220 12.82 6.86 -26.44
CA ASN A 220 12.19 6.42 -27.71
C ASN A 220 12.74 5.07 -28.22
N VAL A 221 13.78 4.52 -27.58
CA VAL A 221 14.40 3.24 -27.98
C VAL A 221 13.62 2.04 -27.42
N ARG A 222 12.94 2.20 -26.28
CA ARG A 222 12.07 1.18 -25.68
C ARG A 222 10.60 1.32 -26.10
N ARG A 223 10.32 1.39 -27.40
CA ARG A 223 8.95 1.10 -27.85
C ARG A 223 8.72 -0.41 -27.72
N LYS A 224 8.02 -0.83 -26.66
CA LYS A 224 7.52 -2.20 -26.57
C LYS A 224 6.64 -2.44 -27.80
N HIS A 225 7.00 -3.44 -28.60
CA HIS A 225 6.13 -3.86 -29.69
C HIS A 225 4.80 -4.31 -29.08
N PRO A 226 3.65 -3.99 -29.70
CA PRO A 226 2.33 -4.33 -29.15
C PRO A 226 2.15 -5.84 -28.94
N GLU A 227 2.92 -6.65 -29.66
CA GLU A 227 2.99 -8.12 -29.56
C GLU A 227 3.57 -8.60 -28.20
N ASP A 228 4.37 -7.80 -27.51
CA ASP A 228 4.98 -8.12 -26.20
C ASP A 228 4.12 -7.67 -25.00
N THR A 229 2.98 -7.04 -25.25
CA THR A 229 2.09 -6.57 -24.18
C THR A 229 1.19 -7.71 -23.74
N ILE A 230 1.22 -8.05 -22.45
CA ILE A 230 0.41 -9.12 -21.85
C ILE A 230 -1.08 -9.00 -22.24
N SER A 231 -1.59 -7.78 -22.37
CA SER A 231 -2.97 -7.53 -22.81
C SER A 231 -3.29 -8.03 -24.22
N PHE A 232 -2.34 -8.00 -25.16
CA PHE A 232 -2.55 -8.51 -26.52
C PHE A 232 -2.67 -10.04 -26.51
N GLN A 233 -1.82 -10.72 -25.74
CA GLN A 233 -1.88 -12.17 -25.57
C GLN A 233 -3.16 -12.61 -24.83
N MET A 234 -3.58 -11.84 -23.82
CA MET A 234 -4.84 -12.07 -23.10
C MET A 234 -6.06 -11.96 -24.03
N LYS A 235 -6.07 -10.94 -24.91
CA LYS A 235 -7.17 -10.71 -25.87
C LYS A 235 -7.27 -11.83 -26.91
N GLN A 236 -6.13 -12.35 -27.37
CA GLN A 236 -6.09 -13.50 -28.27
C GLN A 236 -6.62 -14.76 -27.58
N MET A 237 -6.28 -14.96 -26.29
CA MET A 237 -6.75 -16.09 -25.49
C MET A 237 -8.26 -16.04 -25.20
N ASN A 238 -8.83 -14.84 -25.01
CA ASN A 238 -10.25 -14.65 -24.71
C ASN A 238 -11.17 -15.22 -25.82
N ARG A 239 -10.80 -15.05 -27.10
CA ARG A 239 -11.58 -15.60 -28.24
C ARG A 239 -11.66 -17.12 -28.19
N HIS A 240 -10.57 -17.80 -27.81
CA HIS A 240 -10.55 -19.25 -27.70
C HIS A 240 -11.32 -19.75 -26.47
N LEU A 241 -11.22 -19.04 -25.34
CA LEU A 241 -12.00 -19.35 -24.13
C LEU A 241 -13.51 -19.23 -24.36
N ILE A 242 -13.95 -18.19 -25.05
CA ILE A 242 -15.37 -18.01 -25.42
C ILE A 242 -15.84 -19.15 -26.33
N ALA A 243 -15.03 -19.58 -27.30
CA ALA A 243 -15.38 -20.68 -28.19
C ALA A 243 -15.51 -22.02 -27.44
N ILE A 244 -14.64 -22.30 -26.46
CA ILE A 244 -14.73 -23.50 -25.62
C ILE A 244 -15.97 -23.45 -24.73
N SER A 245 -16.27 -22.30 -24.14
CA SER A 245 -17.47 -22.10 -23.32
C SER A 245 -18.75 -22.34 -24.13
N GLN A 246 -18.82 -21.82 -25.36
CA GLN A 246 -19.94 -22.04 -26.27
C GLN A 246 -20.12 -23.54 -26.59
N PHE A 247 -19.03 -24.26 -26.85
CA PHE A 247 -19.07 -25.71 -27.09
C PHE A 247 -19.69 -26.45 -25.91
N ILE A 248 -19.25 -26.16 -24.68
CA ILE A 248 -19.76 -26.80 -23.46
C ILE A 248 -21.26 -26.49 -23.30
N MET A 249 -21.66 -25.23 -23.46
CA MET A 249 -23.05 -24.81 -23.32
C MET A 249 -23.95 -25.45 -24.37
N SER A 250 -23.48 -25.60 -25.61
CA SER A 250 -24.20 -26.25 -26.71
C SER A 250 -24.41 -27.75 -26.46
N VAL A 251 -23.39 -28.45 -25.97
CA VAL A 251 -23.49 -29.88 -25.60
C VAL A 251 -24.45 -30.08 -24.42
N LEU A 252 -24.37 -29.23 -23.40
CA LEU A 252 -25.28 -29.27 -22.25
C LEU A 252 -26.73 -28.97 -22.67
N ALA A 253 -26.94 -27.99 -23.53
CA ALA A 253 -28.27 -27.68 -24.07
C ALA A 253 -28.82 -28.84 -24.92
N GLY A 254 -27.98 -29.46 -25.75
CA GLY A 254 -28.34 -30.64 -26.54
C GLY A 254 -28.72 -31.85 -25.69
N PHE A 255 -27.98 -32.09 -24.61
CA PHE A 255 -28.31 -33.11 -23.62
C PHE A 255 -29.62 -32.81 -22.90
N ALA A 256 -29.79 -31.57 -22.41
CA ALA A 256 -31.00 -31.14 -21.72
C ALA A 256 -32.23 -31.23 -22.64
N PHE A 257 -32.08 -30.88 -23.92
CA PHE A 257 -33.14 -31.04 -24.92
C PHE A 257 -33.52 -32.51 -25.15
N GLY A 258 -32.55 -33.41 -25.31
CA GLY A 258 -32.83 -34.84 -25.49
C GLY A 258 -33.37 -35.53 -24.24
N PHE A 259 -32.98 -35.07 -23.05
CA PHE A 259 -33.40 -35.66 -21.77
C PHE A 259 -34.73 -35.10 -21.27
N ILE A 260 -34.84 -33.78 -21.13
CA ILE A 260 -36.03 -33.07 -20.60
C ILE A 260 -37.01 -32.73 -21.73
N GLY A 261 -36.51 -32.27 -22.87
CA GLY A 261 -37.35 -31.81 -23.99
C GLY A 261 -38.21 -32.91 -24.60
N VAL A 262 -37.69 -34.15 -24.67
CA VAL A 262 -38.44 -35.29 -25.20
C VAL A 262 -39.50 -35.80 -24.22
N GLU A 263 -39.24 -35.73 -22.91
CA GLU A 263 -40.26 -36.01 -21.88
C GLU A 263 -41.43 -35.02 -21.99
N LEU A 264 -41.14 -33.74 -22.22
CA LEU A 264 -42.14 -32.70 -22.36
C LEU A 264 -43.01 -32.88 -23.63
N LEU A 265 -42.44 -33.46 -24.70
CA LEU A 265 -43.13 -33.63 -25.99
C LEU A 265 -43.87 -34.96 -26.13
N ILE A 266 -43.33 -36.08 -25.62
CA ILE A 266 -43.86 -37.45 -25.85
C ILE A 266 -44.39 -38.11 -24.57
N GLY A 267 -44.17 -37.54 -23.39
CA GLY A 267 -44.70 -38.02 -22.11
C GLY A 267 -43.87 -39.13 -21.47
N ASN A 268 -44.51 -40.03 -20.70
CA ASN A 268 -43.88 -41.02 -19.81
C ASN A 268 -42.99 -42.06 -20.54
N LEU A 269 -41.80 -41.67 -20.99
CA LEU A 269 -40.71 -42.59 -21.32
C LEU A 269 -40.02 -43.08 -20.05
N ASP A 270 -39.48 -44.30 -20.09
CA ASP A 270 -38.61 -44.80 -19.04
C ASP A 270 -37.30 -44.00 -18.98
N PHE A 271 -36.77 -43.84 -17.77
CA PHE A 271 -35.60 -42.99 -17.50
C PHE A 271 -34.39 -43.38 -18.34
N GLY A 272 -34.19 -44.69 -18.55
CA GLY A 272 -33.09 -45.22 -19.35
C GLY A 272 -33.13 -44.76 -20.82
N PHE A 273 -34.31 -44.73 -21.43
CA PHE A 273 -34.46 -44.26 -22.82
C PHE A 273 -34.25 -42.75 -22.94
N ARG A 274 -34.67 -41.96 -21.95
CA ARG A 274 -34.44 -40.51 -21.91
C ARG A 274 -32.95 -40.18 -21.79
N LEU A 275 -32.26 -40.91 -20.92
CA LEU A 275 -30.81 -40.75 -20.75
C LEU A 275 -30.07 -41.11 -22.04
N LEU A 276 -30.45 -42.23 -22.68
CA LEU A 276 -29.83 -42.68 -23.92
C LEU A 276 -30.08 -41.68 -25.07
N LEU A 277 -31.30 -41.14 -25.18
CA LEU A 277 -31.63 -40.14 -26.20
C LEU A 277 -30.93 -38.80 -25.96
N GLY A 278 -30.84 -38.36 -24.70
CA GLY A 278 -30.04 -37.19 -24.30
C GLY A 278 -28.57 -37.32 -24.70
N ILE A 279 -27.96 -38.49 -24.46
CA ILE A 279 -26.56 -38.75 -24.83
C ILE A 279 -26.38 -38.78 -26.35
N ILE A 280 -27.30 -39.40 -27.10
CA ILE A 280 -27.23 -39.43 -28.58
C ILE A 280 -27.34 -38.01 -29.17
N CYS A 281 -28.29 -37.21 -28.70
CA CYS A 281 -28.43 -35.81 -29.14
C CYS A 281 -27.18 -34.98 -28.81
N ALA A 282 -26.65 -35.11 -27.60
CA ALA A 282 -25.43 -34.42 -27.19
C ALA A 282 -24.21 -34.84 -28.02
N LEU A 283 -24.08 -36.14 -28.34
CA LEU A 283 -22.98 -36.66 -29.19
C LEU A 283 -23.04 -36.10 -30.62
N ILE A 284 -24.22 -36.04 -31.22
CA ILE A 284 -24.39 -35.51 -32.58
C ILE A 284 -23.99 -34.02 -32.61
N ILE A 285 -24.44 -33.24 -31.62
CA ILE A 285 -24.11 -31.82 -31.50
C ILE A 285 -22.63 -31.62 -31.21
N ALA A 286 -22.04 -32.42 -30.32
CA ALA A 286 -20.61 -32.36 -30.01
C ALA A 286 -19.74 -32.65 -31.25
N LEU A 287 -20.09 -33.65 -32.05
CA LEU A 287 -19.36 -33.96 -33.28
C LEU A 287 -19.50 -32.84 -34.32
N ALA A 288 -20.69 -32.25 -34.46
CA ALA A 288 -20.92 -31.13 -35.35
C ALA A 288 -20.10 -29.90 -34.93
N GLU A 289 -20.13 -29.52 -33.65
CA GLU A 289 -19.37 -28.36 -33.15
C GLU A 289 -17.86 -28.59 -33.18
N LEU A 290 -17.38 -29.80 -32.85
CA LEU A 290 -15.96 -30.15 -32.95
C LEU A 290 -15.44 -30.08 -34.39
N TYR A 291 -16.25 -30.49 -35.37
CA TYR A 291 -15.93 -30.35 -36.78
C TYR A 291 -15.80 -28.86 -37.19
N PHE A 292 -16.75 -28.02 -36.77
CA PHE A 292 -16.67 -26.58 -37.04
C PHE A 292 -15.47 -25.92 -36.35
N LEU A 293 -15.15 -26.30 -35.12
CA LEU A 293 -13.99 -25.80 -34.39
C LEU A 293 -12.68 -26.17 -35.10
N ALA A 294 -12.53 -27.44 -35.47
CA ALA A 294 -11.34 -27.93 -36.19
C ALA A 294 -11.17 -27.24 -37.56
N LYS A 295 -12.28 -27.03 -38.28
CA LYS A 295 -12.27 -26.29 -39.55
C LYS A 295 -11.86 -24.83 -39.36
N LYS A 296 -12.42 -24.15 -38.36
CA LYS A 296 -12.10 -22.75 -38.03
C LYS A 296 -10.64 -22.58 -37.62
N LEU A 297 -10.10 -23.52 -36.84
CA LEU A 297 -8.70 -23.53 -36.44
C LEU A 297 -7.76 -23.69 -37.65
N ASN A 298 -8.12 -24.57 -38.59
CA ASN A 298 -7.35 -24.78 -39.83
C ASN A 298 -7.39 -23.55 -40.76
N GLU A 299 -8.53 -22.85 -40.82
CA GLU A 299 -8.65 -21.58 -41.56
C GLU A 299 -7.80 -20.47 -40.93
N ASP A 300 -7.83 -20.33 -39.60
CA ASP A 300 -7.01 -19.34 -38.86
C ASP A 300 -5.49 -19.61 -39.07
N LEU A 301 -5.05 -20.88 -39.05
CA LEU A 301 -3.65 -21.28 -39.33
C LEU A 301 -3.19 -20.94 -40.76
N LYS A 302 -4.07 -21.14 -41.76
CA LYS A 302 -3.77 -20.76 -43.16
C LYS A 302 -3.67 -19.24 -43.33
N PHE A 303 -4.43 -18.48 -42.55
CA PHE A 303 -4.38 -17.02 -42.60
C PHE A 303 -3.06 -16.48 -42.02
N GLU A 304 -2.60 -17.01 -40.89
CA GLU A 304 -1.31 -16.63 -40.29
C GLU A 304 -0.12 -16.93 -41.22
N THR A 305 -0.08 -18.13 -41.80
CA THR A 305 0.98 -18.51 -42.77
C THR A 305 1.00 -17.61 -44.02
N THR A 306 -0.16 -17.13 -44.47
CA THR A 306 -0.26 -16.19 -45.60
C THR A 306 0.24 -14.79 -45.23
N ILE A 307 -0.02 -14.33 -44.00
CA ILE A 307 0.50 -13.06 -43.48
C ILE A 307 2.01 -13.12 -43.34
N GLU A 308 2.56 -14.19 -42.77
CA GLU A 308 4.00 -14.37 -42.63
C GLU A 308 4.72 -14.42 -43.99
N ALA A 309 4.13 -15.08 -44.98
CA ALA A 309 4.65 -15.11 -46.35
C ALA A 309 4.67 -13.71 -46.98
N LYS A 310 3.62 -12.90 -46.82
CA LYS A 310 3.60 -11.49 -47.26
C LYS A 310 4.61 -10.62 -46.52
N LYS A 311 4.80 -10.83 -45.21
CA LYS A 311 5.77 -10.08 -44.37
C LYS A 311 7.22 -10.39 -44.75
N LYS A 312 7.51 -11.61 -45.21
CA LYS A 312 8.82 -12.00 -45.77
C LYS A 312 9.06 -11.45 -47.18
N GLY A 313 8.02 -11.32 -48.01
CA GLY A 313 8.11 -10.73 -49.35
C GLY A 313 8.31 -9.21 -49.37
N ALA A 314 7.88 -8.49 -48.33
CA ALA A 314 7.99 -7.02 -48.24
C ALA A 314 9.32 -6.52 -47.65
N LYS A 315 10.29 -7.40 -47.37
CA LYS A 315 11.62 -7.04 -46.82
C LYS A 315 12.75 -7.04 -47.86
N LEU A 316 12.43 -7.16 -49.15
CA LEU A 316 13.36 -6.97 -50.26
C LEU A 316 12.87 -5.77 -51.08
N ASP A 317 13.28 -4.58 -50.64
CA ASP A 317 13.61 -3.40 -51.46
C ASP A 317 14.33 -2.36 -50.58
#